data_AF-A0A5M3PQQ8-F1
#
_entry.id   AF-A0A5M3PQQ8-F1
#
_cell.length_a   1.000
_cell.length_b   1.000
_cell.length_c   1.000
_cell.angle_alpha   90.00
_cell.angle_beta   90.00
_cell.angle_gamma   90.00
#
_symmetry.space_group_name_H-M   'P 1'
#
loop_
_entity.id
_entity.type
_entity.pdbx_description
1 polymer ?
#
loop_
_entity_poly.entity_id
_entity_poly.type
_entity_poly.pdbx_seq_one_letter_code
_entity_poly.pdbx_strand_id
1 'polypeptide(L)'
;MTMEKLINGKGQIVPGVLDEPVKEINYLDYDLRTVMDRPRSRLARRWRFNQFQFVSAMGPGWVFGLAVVDLKLLGNGFFYLYDFETGQMMEQSFLQPLARQTRIEPLPEEGVATFSKGEVDVRIAPTADGRTIAVSAPGDIRIELTLKEDRDPLRLVCPAGYNGWVFTRKSAGLPVEGEVRWDHHIWRCDEETRGTIDWSCGFMRRETAWNWACLAGQLPDGRSVGLNLAAGVNETGMTENALWLDGVCHKLGAARFRFDRYQPGRDWHVTTEDGRIDLHFVPAGVRKEKLNAWVLASNFRQYVGTFNGTVTDEAGGKIEVKGLRGLMEDHFARW
;
A
#
# COMPACT_ATOMS: atom_id res chain seq x y z
N MET A 1 22.77 -2.66 -10.72
CA MET A 1 23.03 -4.05 -10.27
C MET A 1 21.87 -4.44 -9.35
N THR A 2 21.80 -5.67 -8.82
CA THR A 2 20.74 -6.08 -7.87
C THR A 2 21.38 -6.33 -6.51
N MET A 3 20.82 -5.75 -5.45
CA MET A 3 21.25 -6.01 -4.08
C MET A 3 20.71 -7.37 -3.64
N GLU A 4 21.61 -8.34 -3.42
CA GLU A 4 21.22 -9.70 -3.02
C GLU A 4 20.50 -9.75 -1.66
N LYS A 5 20.91 -8.92 -0.70
CA LYS A 5 20.39 -8.90 0.67
C LYS A 5 20.28 -7.49 1.22
N LEU A 6 19.14 -7.15 1.85
CA LEU A 6 18.95 -5.85 2.51
C LEU A 6 19.85 -5.68 3.74
N ILE A 7 19.92 -6.70 4.60
CA ILE A 7 20.70 -6.65 5.83
C ILE A 7 22.13 -7.05 5.53
N ASN A 8 23.07 -6.15 5.82
CA ASN A 8 24.49 -6.36 5.56
C ASN A 8 25.13 -7.38 6.54
N GLY A 9 26.39 -7.74 6.30
CA GLY A 9 27.13 -8.71 7.12
C GLY A 9 27.37 -8.29 8.59
N LYS A 10 27.05 -7.05 8.96
CA LYS A 10 27.08 -6.55 10.36
C LYS A 10 25.71 -6.60 11.04
N GLY A 11 24.68 -7.13 10.38
CA GLY A 11 23.31 -7.18 10.90
C GLY A 11 22.60 -5.83 10.87
N GLN A 12 22.99 -4.92 9.97
CA GLN A 12 22.48 -3.55 9.89
C GLN A 12 21.81 -3.28 8.54
N ILE A 13 20.89 -2.30 8.54
CA ILE A 13 20.40 -1.66 7.31
C ILE A 13 21.28 -0.46 6.96
N VAL A 14 21.22 -0.02 5.70
CA VAL A 14 21.68 1.32 5.29
C VAL A 14 20.45 2.13 4.92
N PRO A 15 19.99 3.07 5.78
CA PRO A 15 18.82 3.90 5.50
C PRO A 15 18.96 4.71 4.21
N GLY A 16 17.89 4.80 3.43
CA GLY A 16 17.84 5.63 2.23
C GLY A 16 16.88 5.10 1.18
N VAL A 17 16.73 5.90 0.12
CA VAL A 17 16.13 5.45 -1.13
C VAL A 17 17.12 4.50 -1.80
N LEU A 18 16.61 3.39 -2.36
CA LEU A 18 17.42 2.38 -3.02
C LEU A 18 17.13 2.41 -4.52
N ASP A 19 18.13 2.80 -5.31
CA ASP A 19 18.01 2.81 -6.78
C ASP A 19 18.05 1.39 -7.35
N GLU A 20 18.68 0.46 -6.63
CA GLU A 20 18.82 -0.93 -7.06
C GLU A 20 17.72 -1.84 -6.48
N PRO A 21 17.23 -2.82 -7.26
CA PRO A 21 16.32 -3.83 -6.76
C PRO A 21 16.91 -4.63 -5.59
N VAL A 22 16.06 -5.03 -4.65
CA VAL A 22 16.44 -5.87 -3.52
C VAL A 22 15.88 -7.27 -3.70
N LYS A 23 16.76 -8.27 -3.82
CA LYS A 23 16.34 -9.64 -4.05
C LYS A 23 15.69 -10.25 -2.81
N GLU A 24 16.34 -10.17 -1.66
CA GLU A 24 15.85 -10.74 -0.40
C GLU A 24 15.87 -9.74 0.76
N ILE A 25 14.73 -9.64 1.45
CA ILE A 25 14.66 -9.03 2.78
C ILE A 25 15.03 -10.10 3.82
N ASN A 26 16.33 -10.30 4.03
CA ASN A 26 16.91 -11.26 4.98
C ASN A 26 16.76 -10.81 6.45
N TYR A 27 15.54 -10.48 6.89
CA TYR A 27 15.24 -9.82 8.17
C TYR A 27 15.71 -10.58 9.43
N LEU A 28 15.94 -11.90 9.34
CA LEU A 28 16.45 -12.70 10.45
C LEU A 28 17.94 -12.44 10.75
N ASP A 29 18.67 -11.88 9.79
CA ASP A 29 20.08 -11.50 9.91
C ASP A 29 20.24 -10.16 10.63
N TYR A 30 19.17 -9.38 10.79
CA TYR A 30 19.20 -8.09 11.50
C TYR A 30 19.49 -8.27 12.99
N ASP A 31 20.39 -7.45 13.53
CA ASP A 31 20.72 -7.41 14.96
C ASP A 31 19.64 -6.65 15.75
N LEU A 32 18.44 -7.21 15.79
CA LEU A 32 17.32 -6.62 16.53
C LEU A 32 17.59 -6.69 18.05
N ARG A 33 17.55 -5.53 18.71
CA ARG A 33 17.77 -5.41 20.16
C ARG A 33 16.55 -4.87 20.91
N THR A 34 16.52 -5.09 22.23
CA THR A 34 15.62 -4.35 23.14
C THR A 34 16.05 -2.89 23.19
N VAL A 35 15.19 -2.00 23.70
CA VAL A 35 15.54 -0.58 23.93
C VAL A 35 16.68 -0.38 24.94
N MET A 36 17.09 -1.45 25.63
CA MET A 36 18.24 -1.49 26.54
C MET A 36 19.36 -2.37 25.96
N ASP A 37 19.50 -2.38 24.63
CA ASP A 37 20.56 -3.01 23.83
C ASP A 37 20.77 -4.52 23.98
N ARG A 38 19.85 -5.23 24.63
CA ARG A 38 19.90 -6.69 24.74
C ARG A 38 19.50 -7.33 23.39
N PRO A 39 20.31 -8.25 22.83
CA PRO A 39 19.95 -8.98 21.61
C PRO A 39 18.63 -9.75 21.76
N ARG A 40 17.78 -9.69 20.73
CA ARG A 40 16.58 -10.53 20.63
C ARG A 40 16.96 -11.89 20.02
N SER A 41 16.29 -12.95 20.49
CA SER A 41 16.45 -14.28 19.89
C SER A 41 15.91 -14.32 18.46
N ARG A 42 16.36 -15.31 17.67
CA ARG A 42 15.86 -15.55 16.31
C ARG A 42 14.34 -15.76 16.27
N LEU A 43 13.79 -16.43 17.28
CA LEU A 43 12.34 -16.61 17.42
C LEU A 43 11.63 -15.28 17.66
N ALA A 44 12.15 -14.44 18.57
CA ALA A 44 11.60 -13.12 18.83
C ALA A 44 11.65 -12.20 17.60
N ARG A 45 12.69 -12.30 16.77
CA ARG A 45 12.74 -11.61 15.47
C ARG A 45 11.64 -12.14 14.54
N ARG A 46 11.51 -13.46 14.41
CA ARG A 46 10.47 -14.06 13.56
C ARG A 46 9.06 -13.58 13.90
N TRP A 47 8.70 -13.53 15.18
CA TRP A 47 7.35 -13.12 15.62
C TRP A 47 7.08 -11.61 15.59
N ARG A 48 8.12 -10.78 15.46
CA ARG A 48 7.99 -9.31 15.45
C ARG A 48 8.04 -8.70 14.05
N PHE A 49 8.26 -9.53 13.03
CA PHE A 49 8.39 -9.07 11.66
C PHE A 49 7.00 -8.96 11.03
N ASN A 50 6.60 -7.76 10.64
CA ASN A 50 5.31 -7.50 10.02
C ASN A 50 5.48 -7.36 8.51
N GLN A 51 4.50 -7.85 7.76
CA GLN A 51 4.49 -7.77 6.30
C GLN A 51 3.09 -7.39 5.82
N PHE A 52 3.04 -6.54 4.80
CA PHE A 52 1.83 -6.02 4.19
C PHE A 52 2.03 -6.01 2.68
N GLN A 53 1.00 -6.43 1.96
CA GLN A 53 0.91 -6.21 0.54
C GLN A 53 -0.49 -5.73 0.20
N PHE A 54 -0.56 -4.51 -0.33
CA PHE A 54 -1.78 -3.90 -0.81
C PHE A 54 -1.68 -3.66 -2.32
N VAL A 55 -2.77 -3.91 -3.03
CA VAL A 55 -2.90 -3.63 -4.46
C VAL A 55 -4.27 -3.02 -4.72
N SER A 56 -4.33 -2.09 -5.66
CA SER A 56 -5.59 -1.45 -6.06
C SER A 56 -5.70 -1.34 -7.57
N ALA A 57 -6.94 -1.26 -8.05
CA ALA A 57 -7.26 -0.88 -9.41
C ALA A 57 -8.36 0.18 -9.38
N MET A 58 -8.21 1.22 -10.19
CA MET A 58 -9.03 2.42 -10.18
C MET A 58 -9.46 2.68 -11.62
N GLY A 59 -10.73 2.42 -11.90
CA GLY A 59 -11.37 2.81 -13.15
C GLY A 59 -12.18 4.09 -12.97
N PRO A 60 -12.75 4.66 -14.05
CA PRO A 60 -13.52 5.90 -13.97
C PRO A 60 -14.73 5.83 -13.02
N GLY A 61 -15.39 4.67 -12.96
CA GLY A 61 -16.61 4.44 -12.19
C GLY A 61 -16.46 3.56 -10.95
N TRP A 62 -15.28 3.01 -10.67
CA TRP A 62 -15.10 2.06 -9.57
C TRP A 62 -13.68 2.04 -9.03
N VAL A 63 -13.54 1.63 -7.77
CA VAL A 63 -12.24 1.45 -7.11
C VAL A 63 -12.24 0.10 -6.41
N PHE A 64 -11.24 -0.71 -6.71
CA PHE A 64 -10.95 -1.98 -6.06
C PHE A 64 -9.71 -1.85 -5.18
N GLY A 65 -9.75 -2.48 -4.01
CA GLY A 65 -8.58 -2.64 -3.14
C GLY A 65 -8.50 -4.05 -2.58
N LEU A 66 -7.28 -4.58 -2.46
CA LEU A 66 -6.97 -5.88 -1.88
C LEU A 66 -5.75 -5.76 -0.97
N ALA A 67 -5.83 -6.34 0.22
CA ALA A 67 -4.69 -6.46 1.14
C ALA A 67 -4.48 -7.91 1.60
N VAL A 68 -3.22 -8.29 1.69
CA VAL A 68 -2.73 -9.44 2.46
C VAL A 68 -1.81 -8.91 3.56
N VAL A 69 -2.06 -9.32 4.80
CA VAL A 69 -1.31 -8.87 5.97
C VAL A 69 -0.85 -10.08 6.79
N ASP A 70 0.45 -10.15 7.06
CA ASP A 70 1.07 -11.16 7.91
C ASP A 70 1.78 -10.47 9.09
N LEU A 71 1.10 -10.46 10.25
CA LEU A 71 1.64 -9.98 11.53
C LEU A 71 2.18 -11.12 12.40
N LYS A 72 2.33 -12.32 11.84
CA LYS A 72 2.69 -13.58 12.54
C LYS A 72 1.69 -14.06 13.57
N LEU A 73 1.18 -13.20 14.44
CA LEU A 73 0.11 -13.49 15.40
C LEU A 73 -1.28 -13.45 14.75
N LEU A 74 -1.42 -12.71 13.66
CA LEU A 74 -2.66 -12.50 12.93
C LEU A 74 -2.37 -12.43 11.44
N GLY A 75 -3.11 -13.21 10.65
CA GLY A 75 -3.23 -13.05 9.22
C GLY A 75 -4.54 -12.34 8.88
N ASN A 76 -4.48 -11.38 7.96
CA ASN A 76 -5.67 -10.72 7.41
C ASN A 76 -5.62 -10.76 5.88
N GLY A 77 -6.72 -11.17 5.27
CA GLY A 77 -6.97 -11.04 3.85
C GLY A 77 -8.29 -10.30 3.67
N PHE A 78 -8.27 -9.15 3.01
CA PHE A 78 -9.50 -8.42 2.73
C PHE A 78 -9.45 -7.79 1.35
N PHE A 79 -10.59 -7.68 0.71
CA PHE A 79 -10.75 -6.97 -0.53
C PHE A 79 -12.11 -6.29 -0.58
N TYR A 80 -12.21 -5.23 -1.38
CA TYR A 80 -13.43 -4.47 -1.54
C TYR A 80 -13.52 -3.85 -2.93
N LEU A 81 -14.74 -3.54 -3.36
CA LEU A 81 -15.02 -2.72 -4.52
C LEU A 81 -16.04 -1.65 -4.14
N TYR A 82 -15.73 -0.41 -4.51
CA TYR A 82 -16.68 0.70 -4.44
C TYR A 82 -17.10 1.09 -5.85
N ASP A 83 -18.40 1.15 -6.07
CA ASP A 83 -19.01 1.55 -7.34
C ASP A 83 -19.59 2.97 -7.18
N PHE A 84 -19.11 3.90 -8.02
CA PHE A 84 -19.52 5.31 -7.96
C PHE A 84 -20.89 5.58 -8.60
N GLU A 85 -21.38 4.71 -9.47
CA GLU A 85 -22.70 4.83 -10.08
C GLU A 85 -23.79 4.49 -9.07
N THR A 86 -23.61 3.39 -8.35
CA THR A 86 -24.57 2.91 -7.35
C THR A 86 -24.32 3.49 -5.95
N GLY A 87 -23.11 3.96 -5.69
CA GLY A 87 -22.64 4.38 -4.36
C GLY A 87 -22.41 3.21 -3.39
N GLN A 88 -22.40 1.97 -3.89
CA GLN A 88 -22.30 0.77 -3.08
C GLN A 88 -20.85 0.40 -2.75
N MET A 89 -20.59 0.05 -1.48
CA MET A 89 -19.35 -0.58 -1.02
C MET A 89 -19.58 -2.08 -0.82
N MET A 90 -18.88 -2.91 -1.57
CA MET A 90 -18.84 -4.37 -1.38
C MET A 90 -17.51 -4.75 -0.74
N GLU A 91 -17.53 -5.54 0.32
CA GLU A 91 -16.30 -5.90 1.05
C GLU A 91 -16.34 -7.34 1.58
N GLN A 92 -15.17 -7.97 1.63
CA GLN A 92 -14.92 -9.22 2.32
C GLN A 92 -13.67 -9.07 3.18
N SER A 93 -13.69 -9.59 4.41
CA SER A 93 -12.56 -9.52 5.34
C SER A 93 -12.44 -10.79 6.15
N PHE A 94 -11.22 -11.33 6.19
CA PHE A 94 -10.94 -12.63 6.78
C PHE A 94 -9.74 -12.55 7.71
N LEU A 95 -10.00 -12.73 9.00
CA LEU A 95 -8.97 -12.85 10.03
C LEU A 95 -8.68 -14.32 10.35
N GLN A 96 -7.41 -14.64 10.58
CA GLN A 96 -7.00 -15.95 11.09
C GLN A 96 -5.83 -15.86 12.08
N PRO A 97 -5.87 -16.66 13.16
CA PRO A 97 -4.83 -16.63 14.16
C PRO A 97 -3.52 -17.19 13.59
N LEU A 98 -2.41 -16.69 14.15
CA LEU A 98 -1.05 -17.15 13.86
C LEU A 98 -0.65 -17.05 12.38
N ALA A 99 -1.28 -16.15 11.63
CA ALA A 99 -1.11 -16.03 10.18
C ALA A 99 -1.21 -17.38 9.44
N ARG A 100 -2.01 -18.31 9.99
CA ARG A 100 -2.22 -19.65 9.42
C ARG A 100 -2.64 -19.50 7.97
N GLN A 101 -2.00 -20.16 7.00
CA GLN A 101 -2.36 -20.01 5.57
C GLN A 101 -2.31 -18.56 5.03
N THR A 102 -1.53 -17.69 5.67
CA THR A 102 -1.14 -16.37 5.14
C THR A 102 0.36 -16.35 4.97
N ARG A 103 0.83 -15.94 3.79
CA ARG A 103 2.26 -15.88 3.51
C ARG A 103 2.55 -14.74 2.55
N ILE A 104 3.54 -13.92 2.90
CA ILE A 104 4.16 -12.95 1.99
C ILE A 104 5.63 -13.31 1.91
N GLU A 105 6.13 -13.63 0.71
CA GLU A 105 7.55 -13.89 0.53
C GLU A 105 8.37 -12.61 0.78
N PRO A 106 9.50 -12.68 1.48
CA PRO A 106 10.37 -11.54 1.72
C PRO A 106 11.20 -11.19 0.46
N LEU A 107 10.59 -11.28 -0.72
CA LEU A 107 11.18 -11.01 -2.03
C LEU A 107 10.36 -9.86 -2.66
N PRO A 108 10.75 -8.59 -2.51
CA PRO A 108 9.89 -7.46 -2.84
C PRO A 108 9.63 -7.31 -4.34
N GLU A 109 10.53 -7.81 -5.18
CA GLU A 109 10.39 -7.76 -6.64
C GLU A 109 9.64 -8.99 -7.19
N GLU A 110 10.04 -10.19 -6.77
CA GLU A 110 9.60 -11.46 -7.39
C GLU A 110 8.78 -12.35 -6.43
N GLY A 111 8.45 -11.86 -5.24
CA GLY A 111 7.76 -12.64 -4.22
C GLY A 111 6.27 -12.81 -4.49
N VAL A 112 5.77 -13.96 -4.05
CA VAL A 112 4.34 -14.27 -4.03
C VAL A 112 3.74 -13.96 -2.64
N ALA A 113 2.57 -13.33 -2.63
CA ALA A 113 1.70 -13.27 -1.46
C ALA A 113 0.48 -14.15 -1.66
N THR A 114 0.13 -14.93 -0.63
CA THR A 114 -1.06 -15.77 -0.61
C THR A 114 -1.81 -15.67 0.70
N PHE A 115 -3.12 -15.80 0.62
CA PHE A 115 -4.02 -15.96 1.76
C PHE A 115 -5.09 -16.98 1.39
N SER A 116 -5.33 -17.98 2.25
CA SER A 116 -6.47 -18.87 2.08
C SER A 116 -7.18 -19.16 3.39
N LYS A 117 -8.51 -19.32 3.31
CA LYS A 117 -9.39 -19.67 4.44
C LYS A 117 -10.71 -20.26 3.92
N GLY A 118 -10.91 -21.56 4.12
CA GLY A 118 -12.09 -22.25 3.58
C GLY A 118 -12.08 -22.22 2.05
N GLU A 119 -13.15 -21.71 1.45
CA GLU A 119 -13.29 -21.53 -0.01
C GLU A 119 -12.65 -20.24 -0.54
N VAL A 120 -12.10 -19.40 0.35
CA VAL A 120 -11.41 -18.17 -0.02
C VAL A 120 -9.96 -18.49 -0.37
N ASP A 121 -9.52 -18.08 -1.56
CA ASP A 121 -8.14 -18.10 -2.01
C ASP A 121 -7.77 -16.75 -2.62
N VAL A 122 -6.62 -16.22 -2.22
CA VAL A 122 -6.06 -14.96 -2.70
C VAL A 122 -4.60 -15.20 -3.06
N ARG A 123 -4.20 -14.72 -4.23
CA ARG A 123 -2.83 -14.80 -4.71
C ARG A 123 -2.44 -13.51 -5.42
N ILE A 124 -1.27 -12.98 -5.06
CA ILE A 124 -0.58 -11.92 -5.77
C ILE A 124 0.78 -12.47 -6.19
N ALA A 125 1.05 -12.54 -7.49
CA ALA A 125 2.26 -13.16 -8.03
C ALA A 125 2.98 -12.20 -9.01
N PRO A 126 4.31 -12.28 -9.14
CA PRO A 126 5.03 -11.47 -10.12
C PRO A 126 4.73 -11.93 -11.56
N THR A 127 4.85 -11.00 -12.49
CA THR A 127 5.04 -11.26 -13.93
C THR A 127 6.43 -10.78 -14.36
N ALA A 128 6.73 -10.81 -15.65
CA ALA A 128 8.00 -10.28 -16.17
C ALA A 128 8.15 -8.76 -15.93
N ASP A 129 7.04 -8.01 -15.88
CA ASP A 129 7.01 -6.55 -15.84
C ASP A 129 5.95 -5.98 -14.89
N GLY A 130 5.47 -6.76 -13.92
CA GLY A 130 4.38 -6.35 -13.04
C GLY A 130 3.88 -7.47 -12.13
N ARG A 131 2.56 -7.50 -11.87
CA ARG A 131 1.94 -8.48 -10.96
C ARG A 131 0.56 -8.93 -11.43
N THR A 132 0.25 -10.21 -11.23
CA THR A 132 -1.11 -10.73 -11.34
C THR A 132 -1.76 -10.87 -9.97
N ILE A 133 -3.07 -10.64 -9.94
CA ILE A 133 -3.95 -10.83 -8.80
C ILE A 133 -5.00 -11.85 -9.19
N ALA A 134 -5.15 -12.88 -8.37
CA ALA A 134 -6.25 -13.84 -8.47
C ALA A 134 -6.94 -13.95 -7.11
N VAL A 135 -8.26 -13.82 -7.09
CA VAL A 135 -9.10 -14.07 -5.91
C VAL A 135 -10.27 -14.95 -6.31
N SER A 136 -10.57 -15.94 -5.46
CA SER A 136 -11.79 -16.73 -5.49
C SER A 136 -12.40 -16.72 -4.09
N ALA A 137 -13.70 -16.45 -3.98
CA ALA A 137 -14.43 -16.47 -2.70
C ALA A 137 -15.91 -16.83 -2.89
N PRO A 138 -16.62 -17.26 -1.83
CA PRO A 138 -18.05 -17.53 -1.88
C PRO A 138 -18.88 -16.35 -2.40
N GLY A 139 -20.03 -16.64 -3.01
CA GLY A 139 -20.89 -15.64 -3.65
C GLY A 139 -20.44 -15.27 -5.06
N ASP A 140 -19.91 -16.26 -5.81
CA ASP A 140 -19.42 -16.13 -7.18
C ASP A 140 -18.40 -14.99 -7.38
N ILE A 141 -17.59 -14.74 -6.35
CA ILE A 141 -16.55 -13.72 -6.39
C ILE A 141 -15.34 -14.28 -7.11
N ARG A 142 -14.95 -13.62 -8.21
CA ARG A 142 -13.72 -13.91 -8.96
C ARG A 142 -13.06 -12.62 -9.41
N ILE A 143 -11.83 -12.38 -8.96
CA ILE A 143 -11.04 -11.21 -9.36
C ILE A 143 -9.81 -11.72 -10.10
N GLU A 144 -9.61 -11.21 -11.31
CA GLU A 144 -8.43 -11.49 -12.12
C GLU A 144 -7.92 -10.17 -12.67
N LEU A 145 -6.80 -9.68 -12.14
CA LEU A 145 -6.19 -8.42 -12.56
C LEU A 145 -4.72 -8.64 -12.90
N THR A 146 -4.21 -7.92 -13.89
CA THR A 146 -2.78 -7.87 -14.24
C THR A 146 -2.34 -6.42 -14.29
N LEU A 147 -1.48 -6.01 -13.35
CA LEU A 147 -0.80 -4.73 -13.38
C LEU A 147 0.50 -4.91 -14.17
N LYS A 148 0.76 -4.01 -15.12
CA LYS A 148 1.90 -4.07 -16.04
C LYS A 148 2.80 -2.84 -15.92
N GLU A 149 3.93 -2.88 -16.61
CA GLU A 149 4.85 -1.76 -16.76
C GLU A 149 5.38 -1.18 -15.43
N ASP A 150 5.59 -2.05 -14.45
CA ASP A 150 6.13 -1.70 -13.14
C ASP A 150 7.67 -1.53 -13.19
N ARG A 151 8.10 -0.44 -13.85
CA ARG A 151 9.50 -0.24 -14.28
C ARG A 151 10.34 0.52 -13.26
N ASP A 152 9.76 1.51 -12.58
CA ASP A 152 10.47 2.41 -11.67
C ASP A 152 9.76 2.52 -10.30
N PRO A 153 9.76 1.43 -9.50
CA PRO A 153 9.14 1.47 -8.18
C PRO A 153 10.00 2.27 -7.19
N LEU A 154 9.36 3.02 -6.29
CA LEU A 154 10.03 3.60 -5.14
C LEU A 154 10.44 2.50 -4.18
N ARG A 155 11.72 2.44 -3.84
CA ARG A 155 12.25 1.57 -2.77
C ARG A 155 12.83 2.45 -1.67
N LEU A 156 12.37 2.24 -0.44
CA LEU A 156 12.86 2.99 0.71
C LEU A 156 13.07 2.03 1.87
N VAL A 157 14.23 2.12 2.51
CA VAL A 157 14.47 1.54 3.83
C VAL A 157 14.77 2.66 4.81
N CYS A 158 14.08 2.67 5.96
CA CYS A 158 14.29 3.70 6.97
C CYS A 158 14.18 3.13 8.40
N PRO A 159 14.79 3.79 9.39
CA PRO A 159 14.63 3.41 10.78
C PRO A 159 13.18 3.66 11.25
N ALA A 160 12.71 2.83 12.18
CA ALA A 160 11.37 2.89 12.75
C ALA A 160 11.45 2.87 14.28
N GLY A 161 11.37 4.06 14.90
CA GLY A 161 11.68 4.22 16.32
C GLY A 161 13.14 3.92 16.62
N TYR A 162 13.43 3.45 17.84
CA TYR A 162 14.82 3.30 18.33
C TYR A 162 15.58 2.11 17.72
N ASN A 163 14.92 0.95 17.55
CA ASN A 163 15.57 -0.31 17.11
C ASN A 163 14.87 -0.98 15.93
N GLY A 164 13.84 -0.36 15.38
CA GLY A 164 13.06 -0.89 14.28
C GLY A 164 13.54 -0.34 12.94
N TRP A 165 12.99 -0.91 11.87
CA TRP A 165 13.10 -0.37 10.52
C TRP A 165 11.89 -0.80 9.70
N VAL A 166 11.63 -0.04 8.64
CA VAL A 166 10.63 -0.35 7.61
C VAL A 166 11.32 -0.35 6.26
N PHE A 167 10.96 -1.31 5.43
CA PHE A 167 11.20 -1.29 3.99
C PHE A 167 9.86 -1.18 3.29
N THR A 168 9.79 -0.34 2.27
CA THR A 168 8.65 -0.28 1.35
C THR A 168 9.10 -0.30 -0.10
N ARG A 169 8.30 -0.91 -0.94
CA ARG A 169 8.42 -0.96 -2.40
C ARG A 169 7.06 -0.63 -2.99
N LYS A 170 6.94 0.55 -3.61
CA LYS A 170 5.66 1.08 -4.09
C LYS A 170 5.72 1.50 -5.54
N SER A 171 4.59 1.34 -6.22
CA SER A 171 4.37 1.78 -7.60
C SER A 171 2.94 2.26 -7.74
N ALA A 172 2.72 3.27 -8.57
CA ALA A 172 1.38 3.77 -8.86
C ALA A 172 1.26 4.22 -10.31
N GLY A 173 0.02 4.34 -10.80
CA GLY A 173 -0.23 4.70 -12.20
C GLY A 173 0.11 3.56 -13.16
N LEU A 174 0.01 2.30 -12.73
CA LEU A 174 0.29 1.14 -13.57
C LEU A 174 -0.92 0.79 -14.43
N PRO A 175 -0.78 0.54 -15.75
CA PRO A 175 -1.87 -0.03 -16.55
C PRO A 175 -2.37 -1.34 -15.95
N VAL A 176 -3.70 -1.52 -15.94
CA VAL A 176 -4.34 -2.74 -15.40
C VAL A 176 -5.23 -3.37 -16.45
N GLU A 177 -5.12 -4.68 -16.61
CA GLU A 177 -6.04 -5.49 -17.40
C GLU A 177 -6.80 -6.48 -16.53
N GLY A 178 -7.96 -6.92 -17.00
CA GLY A 178 -8.75 -7.96 -16.35
C GLY A 178 -10.10 -7.45 -15.84
N GLU A 179 -10.65 -8.13 -14.84
CA GLU A 179 -11.98 -7.84 -14.33
C GLU A 179 -12.18 -8.26 -12.87
N VAL A 180 -13.12 -7.59 -12.21
CA VAL A 180 -13.67 -7.95 -10.91
C VAL A 180 -15.08 -8.48 -11.14
N ARG A 181 -15.34 -9.73 -10.76
CA ARG A 181 -16.68 -10.31 -10.71
C ARG A 181 -17.13 -10.44 -9.27
N TRP A 182 -18.35 -10.00 -9.02
CA TRP A 182 -18.99 -10.11 -7.72
C TRP A 182 -20.46 -10.44 -7.93
N ASP A 183 -20.86 -11.65 -7.57
CA ASP A 183 -22.19 -12.19 -7.91
C ASP A 183 -22.44 -12.09 -9.43
N HIS A 184 -23.51 -11.41 -9.87
CA HIS A 184 -23.86 -11.23 -11.28
C HIS A 184 -23.24 -9.98 -11.93
N HIS A 185 -22.50 -9.16 -11.16
CA HIS A 185 -21.91 -7.93 -11.64
C HIS A 185 -20.45 -8.13 -12.07
N ILE A 186 -20.04 -7.41 -13.13
CA ILE A 186 -18.67 -7.47 -13.65
C ILE A 186 -18.17 -6.08 -13.97
N TRP A 187 -17.10 -5.66 -13.28
CA TRP A 187 -16.36 -4.43 -13.55
C TRP A 187 -15.11 -4.79 -14.34
N ARG A 188 -14.98 -4.26 -15.55
CA ARG A 188 -13.84 -4.52 -16.44
C ARG A 188 -12.87 -3.36 -16.41
N CYS A 189 -11.59 -3.69 -16.44
CA CYS A 189 -10.57 -2.70 -16.71
C CYS A 189 -10.67 -2.25 -18.17
N ASP A 190 -10.44 -0.96 -18.39
CA ASP A 190 -10.34 -0.29 -19.67
C ASP A 190 -8.96 0.38 -19.83
N GLU A 191 -8.77 1.12 -20.91
CA GLU A 191 -7.50 1.82 -21.20
C GLU A 191 -7.17 2.93 -20.18
N GLU A 192 -8.16 3.44 -19.45
CA GLU A 192 -7.99 4.48 -18.42
C GLU A 192 -7.70 3.88 -17.04
N THR A 193 -7.97 2.59 -16.86
CA THR A 193 -7.82 1.91 -15.57
C THR A 193 -6.34 1.86 -15.17
N ARG A 194 -6.06 2.36 -13.97
CA ARG A 194 -4.71 2.34 -13.38
C ARG A 194 -4.72 1.74 -11.99
N GLY A 195 -3.57 1.20 -11.59
CA GLY A 195 -3.41 0.49 -10.35
C GLY A 195 -2.20 0.94 -9.55
N THR A 196 -2.17 0.47 -8.30
CA THR A 196 -1.03 0.67 -7.41
C THR A 196 -0.62 -0.64 -6.74
N ILE A 197 0.65 -0.71 -6.38
CA ILE A 197 1.25 -1.79 -5.60
C ILE A 197 1.94 -1.14 -4.41
N ASP A 198 1.61 -1.59 -3.21
CA ASP A 198 2.30 -1.26 -1.97
C ASP A 198 2.75 -2.55 -1.30
N TRP A 199 4.06 -2.76 -1.23
CA TRP A 199 4.66 -3.86 -0.50
C TRP A 199 5.52 -3.31 0.61
N SER A 200 5.22 -3.68 1.85
CA SER A 200 5.89 -3.11 3.01
C SER A 200 6.19 -4.18 4.07
N CYS A 201 7.34 -4.08 4.71
CA CYS A 201 7.71 -4.99 5.79
C CYS A 201 8.66 -4.33 6.79
N GLY A 202 8.85 -4.96 7.96
CA GLY A 202 9.87 -4.52 8.89
C GLY A 202 9.63 -4.87 10.35
N PHE A 203 10.55 -4.40 11.18
CA PHE A 203 10.36 -4.33 12.64
C PHE A 203 9.74 -2.99 12.99
N MET A 204 8.46 -2.84 12.68
CA MET A 204 7.74 -1.59 12.82
C MET A 204 7.47 -1.25 14.31
N ARG A 205 7.27 0.04 14.61
CA ARG A 205 6.96 0.53 15.97
C ARG A 205 5.71 -0.14 16.52
N ARG A 206 5.71 -0.54 17.79
CA ARG A 206 4.57 -1.26 18.41
C ARG A 206 3.21 -0.57 18.24
N GLU A 207 3.22 0.76 18.30
CA GLU A 207 2.08 1.63 18.08
C GLU A 207 2.48 2.65 17.03
N THR A 208 1.66 2.78 15.99
CA THR A 208 1.86 3.71 14.87
C THR A 208 0.51 4.29 14.48
N ALA A 209 0.51 5.56 14.06
CA ALA A 209 -0.61 6.18 13.40
C ALA A 209 -0.13 6.83 12.11
N TRP A 210 -0.95 6.76 11.06
CA TRP A 210 -0.61 7.41 9.81
C TRP A 210 -1.83 7.93 9.07
N ASN A 211 -1.53 8.89 8.21
CA ASN A 211 -2.38 9.25 7.09
C ASN A 211 -1.71 8.80 5.80
N TRP A 212 -2.54 8.34 4.87
CA TRP A 212 -2.08 7.86 3.58
C TRP A 212 -3.00 8.36 2.48
N ALA A 213 -2.44 8.67 1.32
CA ALA A 213 -3.19 8.92 0.10
C ALA A 213 -2.57 8.15 -1.05
N CYS A 214 -3.44 7.61 -1.88
CA CYS A 214 -3.08 6.87 -3.07
C CYS A 214 -4.00 7.25 -4.22
N LEU A 215 -3.41 7.49 -5.38
CA LEU A 215 -4.12 7.81 -6.60
C LEU A 215 -3.45 7.08 -7.76
N ALA A 216 -4.27 6.62 -8.69
CA ALA A 216 -3.84 6.10 -9.98
C ALA A 216 -4.91 6.42 -11.02
N GLY A 217 -4.50 7.00 -12.15
CA GLY A 217 -5.43 7.31 -13.24
C GLY A 217 -4.70 7.79 -14.49
N GLN A 218 -5.47 8.15 -15.50
CA GLN A 218 -4.95 8.74 -16.73
C GLN A 218 -5.35 10.22 -16.81
N LEU A 219 -4.42 11.06 -17.24
CA LEU A 219 -4.65 12.48 -17.50
C LEU A 219 -5.38 12.66 -18.84
N PRO A 220 -6.06 13.80 -19.08
CA PRO A 220 -6.74 14.06 -20.35
C PRO A 220 -5.85 14.03 -21.60
N ASP A 221 -4.53 14.20 -21.42
CA ASP A 221 -3.53 14.11 -22.50
C ASP A 221 -3.01 12.68 -22.73
N GLY A 222 -3.59 11.69 -22.04
CA GLY A 222 -3.27 10.27 -22.17
C GLY A 222 -2.16 9.78 -21.24
N ARG A 223 -1.44 10.69 -20.56
CA ARG A 223 -0.35 10.31 -19.66
C ARG A 223 -0.87 9.58 -18.42
N SER A 224 -0.10 8.59 -17.98
CA SER A 224 -0.39 7.89 -16.73
C SER A 224 0.09 8.71 -15.53
N VAL A 225 -0.74 8.80 -14.49
CA VAL A 225 -0.38 9.45 -13.22
C VAL A 225 -0.65 8.54 -12.03
N GLY A 226 0.31 8.47 -11.13
CA GLY A 226 0.24 7.73 -9.89
C GLY A 226 0.76 8.56 -8.72
N LEU A 227 0.23 8.35 -7.52
CA LEU A 227 0.67 9.08 -6.34
C LEU A 227 0.61 8.18 -5.11
N ASN A 228 1.64 8.26 -4.28
CA ASN A 228 1.65 7.72 -2.92
C ASN A 228 2.12 8.82 -1.97
N LEU A 229 1.31 9.15 -0.97
CA LEU A 229 1.70 10.05 0.11
C LEU A 229 1.41 9.38 1.45
N ALA A 230 2.33 9.52 2.39
CA ALA A 230 2.20 9.04 3.75
C ALA A 230 2.76 10.08 4.74
N ALA A 231 2.13 10.15 5.91
CA ALA A 231 2.60 10.90 7.06
C ALA A 231 2.38 10.07 8.32
N GLY A 232 3.38 9.98 9.20
CA GLY A 232 3.30 9.26 10.48
C GLY A 232 3.77 7.79 10.46
N VAL A 233 3.77 7.12 9.30
CA VAL A 233 4.31 5.74 9.20
C VAL A 233 5.83 5.69 9.41
N ASN A 234 6.56 6.64 8.81
CA ASN A 234 8.00 6.79 8.91
C ASN A 234 8.33 8.07 9.72
N GLU A 235 8.38 7.94 11.05
CA GLU A 235 8.55 9.09 11.97
C GLU A 235 9.99 9.65 12.01
N THR A 236 10.92 9.04 11.29
CA THR A 236 12.37 9.35 11.35
C THR A 236 12.82 10.40 10.32
N GLY A 237 11.86 11.02 9.63
CA GLY A 237 12.09 12.10 8.66
C GLY A 237 12.30 11.64 7.22
N MET A 238 12.49 10.34 6.98
CA MET A 238 12.46 9.76 5.63
C MET A 238 11.02 9.56 5.18
N THR A 239 10.69 9.94 3.94
CA THR A 239 9.32 9.87 3.43
C THR A 239 9.22 8.82 2.33
N GLU A 240 8.10 8.10 2.27
CA GLU A 240 7.78 7.18 1.17
C GLU A 240 6.93 7.87 0.07
N ASN A 241 6.98 9.20 0.03
CA ASN A 241 6.13 10.01 -0.83
C ASN A 241 6.71 10.08 -2.23
N ALA A 242 5.89 9.78 -3.25
CA ALA A 242 6.30 9.82 -4.64
C ALA A 242 5.12 10.06 -5.58
N LEU A 243 5.44 10.68 -6.72
CA LEU A 243 4.58 10.90 -7.87
C LEU A 243 5.15 10.08 -9.03
N TRP A 244 4.31 9.30 -9.69
CA TRP A 244 4.66 8.61 -10.94
C TRP A 244 4.01 9.33 -12.10
N LEU A 245 4.81 9.69 -13.11
CA LEU A 245 4.34 10.24 -14.38
C LEU A 245 4.87 9.35 -15.51
N ASP A 246 3.98 8.75 -16.28
CA ASP A 246 4.32 7.80 -17.36
C ASP A 246 5.33 6.72 -16.93
N GLY A 247 5.14 6.19 -15.71
CA GLY A 247 5.96 5.14 -15.14
C GLY A 247 7.31 5.60 -14.57
N VAL A 248 7.61 6.91 -14.55
CA VAL A 248 8.82 7.48 -13.94
C VAL A 248 8.53 7.95 -12.53
N CYS A 249 9.31 7.51 -11.55
CA CYS A 249 9.14 7.84 -10.13
C CYS A 249 9.84 9.14 -9.76
N HIS A 250 9.09 10.10 -9.26
CA HIS A 250 9.58 11.36 -8.72
C HIS A 250 9.40 11.40 -7.22
N LYS A 251 10.51 11.51 -6.48
CA LYS A 251 10.48 11.60 -5.03
C LYS A 251 9.85 12.92 -4.58
N LEU A 252 8.99 12.85 -3.56
CA LEU A 252 8.34 14.00 -2.94
C LEU A 252 8.78 14.20 -1.48
N GLY A 253 8.67 15.45 -1.02
CA GLY A 253 8.87 15.86 0.37
C GLY A 253 7.81 15.34 1.35
N ALA A 254 7.85 15.81 2.59
CA ALA A 254 6.88 15.41 3.61
C ALA A 254 5.46 15.88 3.26
N ALA A 255 4.48 15.01 3.45
CA ALA A 255 3.08 15.28 3.17
C ALA A 255 2.37 15.79 4.43
N ARG A 256 1.46 16.75 4.27
CA ARG A 256 0.62 17.28 5.33
C ARG A 256 -0.84 17.06 4.96
N PHE A 257 -1.52 16.28 5.76
CA PHE A 257 -2.95 16.01 5.63
C PHE A 257 -3.73 16.95 6.54
N ARG A 258 -4.78 17.56 6.00
CA ARG A 258 -5.73 18.41 6.73
C ARG A 258 -7.13 17.87 6.49
N PHE A 259 -7.75 17.39 7.55
CA PHE A 259 -9.11 16.85 7.54
C PHE A 259 -9.70 16.87 8.95
N ASP A 260 -11.01 16.77 9.06
CA ASP A 260 -11.70 16.59 10.34
C ASP A 260 -12.12 15.13 10.50
N ARG A 261 -11.37 14.39 11.34
CA ARG A 261 -11.65 12.99 11.69
C ARG A 261 -13.09 12.77 12.18
N TYR A 262 -13.70 13.77 12.83
CA TYR A 262 -15.03 13.67 13.43
C TYR A 262 -16.14 14.15 12.48
N GLN A 263 -15.78 14.70 11.32
CA GLN A 263 -16.70 15.04 10.24
C GLN A 263 -16.26 14.33 8.95
N PRO A 264 -16.41 12.99 8.88
CA PRO A 264 -15.78 12.14 7.87
C PRO A 264 -16.25 12.38 6.42
N GLY A 265 -17.33 13.13 6.22
CA GLY A 265 -17.81 13.52 4.89
C GLY A 265 -17.26 14.86 4.39
N ARG A 266 -16.42 15.55 5.18
CA ARG A 266 -15.75 16.77 4.73
C ARG A 266 -14.55 16.44 3.86
N ASP A 267 -14.28 17.36 2.95
CA ASP A 267 -13.12 17.29 2.06
C ASP A 267 -11.82 17.29 2.84
N TRP A 268 -10.86 16.56 2.28
CA TRP A 268 -9.49 16.54 2.75
C TRP A 268 -8.67 17.49 1.89
N HIS A 269 -7.59 18.01 2.47
CA HIS A 269 -6.57 18.75 1.76
C HIS A 269 -5.21 18.15 2.07
N VAL A 270 -4.44 17.82 1.04
CA VAL A 270 -3.10 17.28 1.18
C VAL A 270 -2.10 18.09 0.36
N THR A 271 -1.02 18.49 1.01
CA THR A 271 0.08 19.25 0.40
C THR A 271 1.42 18.62 0.73
N THR A 272 2.46 18.89 -0.06
CA THR A 272 3.85 18.53 0.29
C THR A 272 4.70 19.75 0.64
N GLU A 273 5.70 19.57 1.50
CA GLU A 273 6.58 20.67 1.95
C GLU A 273 7.44 21.27 0.83
N ASP A 274 7.72 20.51 -0.22
CA ASP A 274 8.39 20.98 -1.44
C ASP A 274 7.45 21.77 -2.39
N GLY A 275 6.18 21.94 -2.01
CA GLY A 275 5.18 22.68 -2.78
C GLY A 275 4.72 21.98 -4.06
N ARG A 276 5.11 20.72 -4.28
CA ARG A 276 4.80 19.99 -5.52
C ARG A 276 3.40 19.42 -5.56
N ILE A 277 2.75 19.21 -4.42
CA ILE A 277 1.39 18.68 -4.33
C ILE A 277 0.48 19.71 -3.66
N ASP A 278 -0.67 19.93 -4.27
CA ASP A 278 -1.81 20.66 -3.70
C ASP A 278 -3.10 19.99 -4.18
N LEU A 279 -3.62 19.05 -3.38
CA LEU A 279 -4.78 18.22 -3.76
C LEU A 279 -5.88 18.26 -2.70
N HIS A 280 -7.11 18.36 -3.19
CA HIS A 280 -8.33 18.15 -2.43
C HIS A 280 -8.90 16.77 -2.72
N PHE A 281 -9.51 16.16 -1.72
CA PHE A 281 -10.17 14.87 -1.88
C PHE A 281 -11.57 14.90 -1.28
N VAL A 282 -12.55 14.50 -2.10
CA VAL A 282 -13.96 14.41 -1.75
C VAL A 282 -14.30 12.94 -1.50
N PRO A 283 -14.59 12.53 -0.26
CA PRO A 283 -14.95 11.15 0.06
C PRO A 283 -16.31 10.76 -0.54
N ALA A 284 -16.42 9.54 -1.04
CA ALA A 284 -17.66 8.95 -1.57
C ALA A 284 -18.09 7.69 -0.79
N GLY A 285 -17.11 6.86 -0.42
CA GLY A 285 -17.31 5.65 0.38
C GLY A 285 -16.24 5.51 1.46
N VAL A 286 -16.46 4.62 2.43
CA VAL A 286 -15.47 4.36 3.47
C VAL A 286 -15.52 2.92 3.96
N ARG A 287 -14.39 2.21 3.87
CA ARG A 287 -14.15 0.97 4.58
C ARG A 287 -13.72 1.29 6.02
N LYS A 288 -14.39 0.70 7.00
CA LYS A 288 -14.08 0.90 8.42
C LYS A 288 -13.82 -0.43 9.10
N GLU A 289 -12.72 -0.53 9.82
CA GLU A 289 -12.45 -1.68 10.67
C GLU A 289 -11.95 -1.19 12.01
N LYS A 290 -12.60 -1.66 13.09
CA LYS A 290 -12.20 -1.33 14.45
C LYS A 290 -12.00 -2.62 15.24
N LEU A 291 -10.75 -2.89 15.58
CA LEU A 291 -10.34 -4.03 16.40
C LEU A 291 -9.70 -3.50 17.69
N ASN A 292 -10.07 -4.06 18.83
CA ASN A 292 -9.41 -3.80 20.10
C ASN A 292 -9.35 -5.09 20.93
N ALA A 293 -8.34 -5.89 20.66
CA ALA A 293 -8.10 -7.20 21.27
C ALA A 293 -6.84 -7.15 22.14
N TRP A 294 -6.92 -6.44 23.27
CA TRP A 294 -5.88 -6.26 24.30
C TRP A 294 -4.48 -5.93 23.75
N VAL A 295 -3.72 -6.93 23.30
CA VAL A 295 -2.43 -6.74 22.63
C VAL A 295 -2.57 -6.14 21.22
N LEU A 296 -3.65 -6.41 20.50
CA LEU A 296 -3.88 -5.86 19.15
C LEU A 296 -4.90 -4.74 19.20
N ALA A 297 -4.63 -3.63 18.51
CA ALA A 297 -5.65 -2.63 18.24
C ALA A 297 -5.50 -2.08 16.81
N SER A 298 -6.63 -1.80 16.16
CA SER A 298 -6.71 -1.22 14.84
C SER A 298 -7.93 -0.29 14.81
N ASN A 299 -7.74 0.92 14.32
CA ASN A 299 -8.82 1.88 14.08
C ASN A 299 -8.63 2.43 12.67
N PHE A 300 -9.04 1.62 11.70
CA PHE A 300 -8.81 1.79 10.27
C PHE A 300 -10.02 2.47 9.61
N ARG A 301 -9.76 3.54 8.86
CA ARG A 301 -10.71 4.16 7.94
C ARG A 301 -9.99 4.39 6.63
N GLN A 302 -10.44 3.73 5.58
CA GLN A 302 -9.96 3.96 4.23
C GLN A 302 -11.13 4.45 3.39
N TYR A 303 -11.02 5.69 2.96
CA TYR A 303 -11.99 6.42 2.18
C TYR A 303 -11.71 6.19 0.71
N VAL A 304 -12.76 5.91 -0.05
CA VAL A 304 -12.74 5.94 -1.51
C VAL A 304 -13.36 7.26 -1.95
N GLY A 305 -12.78 7.92 -2.94
CA GLY A 305 -13.26 9.22 -3.36
C GLY A 305 -12.54 9.77 -4.57
N THR A 306 -12.60 11.09 -4.71
CA THR A 306 -12.17 11.81 -5.91
C THR A 306 -11.18 12.90 -5.57
N PHE A 307 -10.04 12.89 -6.24
CA PHE A 307 -9.00 13.91 -6.14
C PHE A 307 -9.19 15.02 -7.18
N ASN A 308 -8.97 16.26 -6.75
CA ASN A 308 -8.90 17.44 -7.60
C ASN A 308 -7.77 18.36 -7.12
N GLY A 309 -7.10 19.08 -8.02
CA GLY A 309 -6.06 20.05 -7.66
C GLY A 309 -4.89 20.04 -8.63
N THR A 310 -3.67 20.18 -8.12
CA THR A 310 -2.47 20.28 -8.94
C THR A 310 -1.33 19.44 -8.38
N VAL A 311 -0.59 18.80 -9.28
CA VAL A 311 0.71 18.21 -9.01
C VAL A 311 1.77 18.90 -9.86
N THR A 312 3.00 18.99 -9.38
CA THR A 312 4.10 19.67 -10.06
C THR A 312 5.24 18.68 -10.30
N ASP A 313 5.66 18.56 -11.54
CA ASP A 313 6.81 17.72 -11.92
C ASP A 313 8.15 18.34 -11.45
N GLU A 314 9.27 17.65 -11.70
CA GLU A 314 10.60 18.14 -11.29
C GLU A 314 11.07 19.38 -12.06
N ALA A 315 10.53 19.61 -13.26
CA ALA A 315 10.83 20.78 -14.07
C ALA A 315 9.98 22.01 -13.68
N GLY A 316 9.06 21.86 -12.71
CA GLY A 316 8.13 22.91 -12.30
C GLY A 316 6.85 22.98 -13.14
N GLY A 317 6.63 22.03 -14.04
CA GLY A 317 5.42 21.90 -14.84
C GLY A 317 4.23 21.53 -13.95
N LYS A 318 3.19 22.37 -13.97
CA LYS A 318 1.94 22.13 -13.25
C LYS A 318 1.02 21.25 -14.07
N ILE A 319 0.54 20.18 -13.46
CA ILE A 319 -0.36 19.19 -14.02
C ILE A 319 -1.66 19.23 -13.21
N GLU A 320 -2.76 19.49 -13.90
CA GLU A 320 -4.09 19.48 -13.28
C GLU A 320 -4.52 18.04 -13.01
N VAL A 321 -4.91 17.77 -11.76
CA VAL A 321 -5.61 16.54 -11.38
C VAL A 321 -7.08 16.90 -11.28
N LYS A 322 -7.93 16.27 -12.09
CA LYS A 322 -9.35 16.57 -12.13
C LYS A 322 -10.17 15.30 -12.20
N GLY A 323 -10.94 15.02 -11.15
CA GLY A 323 -11.85 13.89 -11.13
C GLY A 323 -11.19 12.52 -11.00
N LEU A 324 -9.91 12.43 -10.64
CA LEU A 324 -9.22 11.15 -10.55
C LEU A 324 -9.62 10.39 -9.29
N ARG A 325 -9.79 9.07 -9.43
CA ARG A 325 -10.17 8.22 -8.31
C ARG A 325 -8.96 7.89 -7.44
N GLY A 326 -9.24 7.61 -6.18
CA GLY A 326 -8.20 7.16 -5.26
C GLY A 326 -8.70 6.93 -3.86
N LEU A 327 -7.73 6.77 -2.96
CA LEU A 327 -7.89 6.38 -1.58
C LEU A 327 -7.27 7.42 -0.66
N MET A 328 -7.92 7.66 0.48
CA MET A 328 -7.34 8.34 1.63
C MET A 328 -7.52 7.52 2.90
N GLU A 329 -6.57 7.57 3.81
CA GLU A 329 -6.56 6.75 5.00
C GLU A 329 -6.31 7.55 6.28
N ASP A 330 -7.04 7.18 7.32
CA ASP A 330 -6.77 7.53 8.70
C ASP A 330 -6.69 6.24 9.52
N HIS A 331 -5.49 5.86 9.93
CA HIS A 331 -5.26 4.60 10.63
C HIS A 331 -4.42 4.78 11.89
N PHE A 332 -4.88 4.14 12.97
CA PHE A 332 -4.06 3.79 14.12
C PHE A 332 -3.95 2.27 14.22
N ALA A 333 -2.74 1.77 14.44
CA ALA A 333 -2.48 0.36 14.61
C ALA A 333 -1.53 0.08 15.78
N ARG A 334 -1.76 -1.07 16.42
CA ARG A 334 -1.00 -1.61 17.52
C ARG A 334 -0.90 -3.13 17.35
N TRP A 335 0.30 -3.66 17.08
CA TRP A 335 0.55 -5.10 16.79
C TRP A 335 1.36 -5.86 17.85
#